data_AF-A0A965WVY7-F1
#
_entry.id   AF-A0A965WVY7-F1
#
_cell.length_a   1.000
_cell.length_b   1.000
_cell.length_c   1.000
_cell.angle_alpha   90.00
_cell.angle_beta   90.00
_cell.angle_gamma   90.00
#
_symmetry.space_group_name_H-M   'P 1'
#
loop_
_entity.id
_entity.type
_entity.pdbx_description
1 polymer ?
#
loop_
_entity_poly.entity_id
_entity_poly.type
_entity_poly.pdbx_seq_one_letter_code
_entity_poly.pdbx_strand_id
1 'polypeptide(L)' 'MFKRRTDLALEARELYTQSQNREPDGVQVTELTRGEISVHRVAVLDEHGERALEKPRGNYVTLSFP' A
#
# COMPACT_ATOMS: atom_id res chain seq x y z
N MET A 1 -0.26 22.96 7.33
CA MET A 1 0.36 21.63 7.43
C MET A 1 -0.09 20.82 6.22
N PHE A 2 0.78 20.63 5.23
CA PHE A 2 0.43 19.89 4.01
C PHE A 2 0.45 18.39 4.32
N LYS A 3 -0.72 17.79 4.48
CA LYS A 3 -0.86 16.33 4.55
C LYS A 3 -0.57 15.79 3.15
N ARG A 4 0.58 15.14 2.97
CA ARG A 4 0.92 14.45 1.72
C ARG A 4 -0.07 13.29 1.56
N ARG A 5 -1.20 13.54 0.89
CA ARG A 5 -2.13 12.50 0.45
C ARG A 5 -1.50 11.88 -0.78
N THR A 6 -0.78 10.79 -0.61
CA THR A 6 -0.34 9.95 -1.72
C THR A 6 -1.55 9.14 -2.20
N ASP A 7 -1.89 9.28 -3.47
CA ASP A 7 -3.05 8.59 -4.06
C ASP A 7 -2.82 7.06 -4.11
N LEU A 8 -1.56 6.60 -4.14
CA LEU A 8 -1.20 5.20 -4.24
C LEU A 8 -1.12 4.51 -2.86
N ALA A 9 -1.85 3.40 -2.70
CA ALA A 9 -1.77 2.55 -1.50
C ALA A 9 -0.38 1.91 -1.30
N LEU A 10 0.34 1.69 -2.39
CA LEU A 10 1.72 1.22 -2.35
C LEU A 10 2.63 2.22 -1.62
N GLU A 11 2.60 3.49 -2.01
CA GLU A 11 3.39 4.55 -1.37
C GLU A 11 3.01 4.75 0.10
N ALA A 12 1.71 4.71 0.43
CA ALA A 12 1.25 4.81 1.81
C ALA A 12 1.84 3.68 2.68
N ARG A 13 1.89 2.45 2.14
CA ARG A 13 2.52 1.30 2.81
C ARG A 13 4.02 1.51 2.95
N GLU A 14 4.72 1.97 1.91
CA GLU A 14 6.16 2.23 1.95
C GLU A 14 6.51 3.29 3.00
N LEU A 15 5.76 4.39 3.08
CA LEU A 15 5.93 5.43 4.09
C LEU A 15 5.70 4.90 5.52
N TYR A 16 4.70 4.03 5.70
CA TYR A 16 4.46 3.37 6.98
C TYR A 16 5.65 2.50 7.38
N THR A 17 6.09 1.61 6.49
CA THR A 17 7.20 0.70 6.75
C THR A 17 8.50 1.47 7.02
N GLN A 18 8.78 2.55 6.29
CA GLN A 18 9.93 3.42 6.56
C GLN A 18 9.85 4.11 7.94
N SER A 19 8.66 4.52 8.38
CA SER A 19 8.48 5.25 9.63
C SER A 19 8.43 4.33 10.86
N GLN A 20 7.85 3.14 10.72
CA GLN A 20 7.62 2.20 11.82
C GLN A 20 8.60 1.01 11.82
N ASN A 21 9.42 0.89 10.77
CA ASN A 21 10.36 -0.21 10.55
C ASN A 21 9.71 -1.61 10.62
N ARG A 22 8.43 -1.70 10.23
CA ARG A 22 7.60 -2.91 10.20
C ARG A 22 6.46 -2.78 9.20
N GLU A 23 5.89 -3.90 8.78
CA GLU A 23 4.68 -3.88 7.95
C GLU A 23 3.43 -3.49 8.77
N PRO A 24 2.45 -2.82 8.14
CA PRO A 24 1.21 -2.43 8.81
C PRO A 24 0.31 -3.63 9.08
N ASP A 25 -0.17 -3.72 10.32
CA ASP A 25 -1.16 -4.74 10.70
C ASP A 25 -2.46 -4.53 9.90
N GLY A 26 -3.15 -5.62 9.57
CA GLY A 26 -4.39 -5.55 8.79
C GLY A 26 -4.19 -5.17 7.32
N VAL A 27 -2.96 -5.29 6.80
CA VAL A 27 -2.63 -5.08 5.38
C VAL A 27 -1.93 -6.32 4.83
N GLN A 28 -2.34 -6.74 3.64
CA GLN A 28 -1.66 -7.78 2.87
C GLN A 28 -1.12 -7.20 1.57
N VAL A 29 0.17 -7.43 1.31
CA VAL A 29 0.83 -6.99 0.08
C VAL A 29 1.15 -8.21 -0.77
N THR A 30 0.93 -8.09 -2.08
CA THR A 30 1.33 -9.11 -3.04
C THR A 30 1.96 -8.40 -4.23
N GLU A 31 3.11 -8.90 -4.67
CA GLU A 31 3.81 -8.40 -5.85
C GLU A 31 3.94 -9.54 -6.86
N LEU A 32 3.64 -9.24 -8.12
CA LEU A 32 3.69 -10.17 -9.23
C LEU A 32 4.29 -9.46 -10.43
N THR A 33 5.21 -10.11 -11.13
CA THR A 33 5.76 -9.60 -12.39
C THR A 33 5.18 -10.41 -13.55
N ARG A 34 4.69 -9.72 -14.58
CA ARG A 34 4.15 -10.33 -15.81
C ARG A 34 4.78 -9.67 -17.03
N GLY A 35 5.81 -10.31 -17.58
CA GLY A 35 6.64 -9.70 -18.61
C GLY A 35 7.43 -8.53 -18.01
N GLU A 36 7.35 -7.36 -18.64
CA GLU A 36 7.97 -6.12 -18.14
C GLU A 36 7.09 -5.35 -17.15
N ILE A 37 5.85 -5.81 -16.91
CA ILE A 37 4.90 -5.11 -16.04
C ILE A 37 4.97 -5.68 -14.62
N SER A 38 5.18 -4.83 -13.62
CA SER A 38 5.03 -5.17 -12.21
C SER A 38 3.64 -4.82 -11.70
N VAL A 39 3.01 -5.76 -11.01
CA VAL A 39 1.68 -5.64 -10.42
C VAL A 39 1.83 -5.70 -8.91
N HIS A 40 1.52 -4.61 -8.24
CA HIS A 40 1.49 -4.55 -6.78
C HIS A 40 0.03 -4.49 -6.32
N ARG A 41 -0.36 -5.44 -5.47
CA ARG A 41 -1.65 -5.43 -4.79
C ARG A 41 -1.44 -5.14 -3.31
N VAL A 42 -2.12 -4.12 -2.81
CA VAL A 42 -2.23 -3.81 -1.38
C VAL A 42 -3.68 -4.01 -0.98
N ALA A 43 -3.94 -4.99 -0.13
CA ALA A 43 -5.26 -5.27 0.42
C ALA A 43 -5.33 -4.76 1.86
N VAL A 44 -6.22 -3.80 2.11
CA VAL A 44 -6.55 -3.33 3.46
C VAL A 44 -7.68 -4.22 3.98
N LEU A 45 -7.36 -5.07 4.96
CA LEU A 45 -8.20 -6.16 5.45
C LEU A 45 -9.12 -5.72 6.59
N ASP A 46 -8.60 -4.87 7.48
CA ASP A 46 -9.31 -4.45 8.68
C ASP A 46 -9.03 -2.98 9.07
N GLU A 47 -9.61 -2.56 10.20
CA GLU A 47 -9.52 -1.19 10.72
C GLU A 47 -8.10 -0.79 11.15
N HIS A 48 -7.23 -1.73 11.51
CA HIS A 48 -5.82 -1.44 11.78
C HIS A 48 -5.14 -1.00 10.50
N GLY A 49 -5.41 -1.70 9.40
CA GLY A 49 -4.91 -1.33 8.08
C GLY A 49 -5.47 0.02 7.60
N GLU A 50 -6.76 0.29 7.85
CA GLU A 50 -7.37 1.58 7.51
C GLU A 50 -6.71 2.74 8.25
N ARG A 51 -6.42 2.56 9.54
CA ARG A 51 -5.72 3.54 10.37
C ARG A 51 -4.26 3.68 9.96
N ALA A 52 -3.58 2.57 9.65
CA ALA A 52 -2.17 2.56 9.29
C ALA A 52 -1.88 3.24 7.95
N LEU A 53 -2.70 2.97 6.92
CA LEU A 53 -2.50 3.51 5.57
C LEU A 53 -3.36 4.76 5.28
N GLU A 54 -4.25 5.14 6.19
CA GLU A 54 -5.25 6.20 5.99
C GLU A 54 -6.07 6.01 4.70
N LYS A 55 -6.34 4.74 4.36
CA LYS A 55 -7.09 4.32 3.17
C LYS A 55 -8.18 3.34 3.58
N PRO A 56 -9.40 3.43 3.03
CA PRO A 56 -10.48 2.52 3.40
C PRO A 56 -10.13 1.07 3.04
N ARG A 57 -10.80 0.11 3.68
CA ARG A 57 -10.72 -1.31 3.31
C ARG A 57 -10.98 -1.50 1.84
N GLY A 58 -10.19 -2.37 1.22
CA GLY A 58 -10.27 -2.60 -0.21
C GLY A 58 -8.98 -3.12 -0.81
N ASN A 59 -9.04 -3.42 -2.10
CA ASN A 59 -7.92 -3.90 -2.88
C ASN A 59 -7.43 -2.78 -3.80
N TYR A 60 -6.19 -2.36 -3.58
CA TYR A 60 -5.52 -1.37 -4.38
C TYR A 60 -4.51 -2.05 -5.27
N VAL A 61 -4.57 -1.77 -6.56
CA VAL A 61 -3.66 -2.37 -7.55
C VAL A 61 -2.88 -1.25 -8.22
N THR A 62 -1.56 -1.34 -8.16
CA THR A 62 -0.64 -0.48 -8.89
C THR A 62 0.00 -1.31 -9.99
N LEU A 63 0.01 -0.78 -11.21
CA LEU A 63 0.74 -1.33 -12.34
C LEU A 63 1.93 -0.43 -12.63
N SER A 64 3.12 -1.00 -12.60
CA SER A 64 4.36 -0.32 -12.95
C SER A 64 4.85 -0.88 -14.27
N PHE A 65 5.24 0.02 -15.17
CA PHE A 65 5.81 -0.27 -16.48
C PHE A 65 7.28 0.17 -16.47
N PRO A 66 8.15 -0.39 -17.34
CA PRO A 66 9.53 0.06 -17.47
C PRO A 66 9.63 1.54 -17.90
#